data_AF-A0A821LKV5-F1
#
_entry.id   AF-A0A821LKV5-F1
#
_cell.length_a   1.000
_cell.length_b   1.000
_cell.length_c   1.000
_cell.angle_alpha   90.00
_cell.angle_beta   90.00
_cell.angle_gamma   90.00
#
_symmetry.space_group_name_H-M   'P 1'
#
loop_
_entity.id
_entity.type
_entity.pdbx_description
1 polymer ?
#
loop_
_entity_poly.entity_id
_entity_poly.type
_entity_poly.pdbx_seq_one_letter_code
_entity_poly.pdbx_strand_id
1 'polypeptide(L)'
;MLFDEPDFDSDDDDDDEIKSKTVRRKQRKKLQKQLEEKSKPTVETIVFQDPKKKKKKLNKSDTSSSISQQKENVEFDLEKARFDVHKFGIKGFEKSKYEDARVTLAVSLGAKPPKRKFINYRELIEQNRAKRAKEKEEEEN
;
A
#
# COMPACT_ATOMS: atom_id res chain seq x y z
N MET A 1 -75.81 -10.21 -23.62
CA MET A 1 -74.80 -10.63 -24.61
C MET A 1 -74.88 -9.67 -25.77
N LEU A 2 -73.82 -8.90 -26.02
CA LEU A 2 -73.20 -8.72 -27.34
C LEU A 2 -71.92 -7.91 -27.09
N PHE A 3 -70.77 -8.57 -27.25
CA PHE A 3 -69.46 -7.93 -27.35
C PHE A 3 -69.31 -7.53 -28.82
N ASP A 4 -69.11 -6.25 -29.11
CA ASP A 4 -68.57 -5.83 -30.40
C ASP A 4 -67.07 -5.58 -30.19
N GLU A 5 -66.25 -6.48 -30.73
CA GLU A 5 -64.80 -6.33 -30.86
C GLU A 5 -64.48 -5.31 -31.98
N PRO A 6 -63.54 -4.38 -31.77
CA PRO A 6 -63.06 -3.54 -32.86
C PRO A 6 -62.04 -4.27 -33.74
N ASP A 7 -62.26 -4.14 -35.05
CA ASP A 7 -61.52 -4.74 -36.15
C ASP A 7 -60.01 -4.40 -36.12
N PHE A 8 -59.21 -5.44 -36.38
CA PHE A 8 -57.77 -5.39 -36.64
C PHE A 8 -57.57 -5.22 -38.14
N ASP A 9 -57.23 -4.00 -38.59
CA ASP A 9 -56.68 -3.77 -39.93
C ASP A 9 -55.16 -3.59 -39.82
N SER A 10 -54.46 -4.50 -40.49
CA SER A 10 -53.03 -4.53 -40.75
C SER A 10 -52.69 -3.86 -42.09
N ASP A 11 -51.39 -3.56 -42.25
CA ASP A 11 -50.67 -3.32 -43.52
C ASP A 11 -50.73 -1.85 -44.02
N ASP A 12 -49.67 -1.13 -44.40
CA ASP A 12 -48.30 -1.42 -44.86
C ASP A 12 -47.48 -0.12 -44.73
N ASP A 13 -46.20 -0.15 -44.29
CA ASP A 13 -45.17 0.89 -44.60
C ASP A 13 -43.79 0.55 -43.96
N ASP A 14 -43.05 -0.45 -44.47
CA ASP A 14 -41.75 -0.89 -43.91
C ASP A 14 -40.64 -1.09 -44.98
N ASP A 15 -40.29 -0.07 -45.77
CA ASP A 15 -39.20 -0.19 -46.78
C ASP A 15 -37.99 0.75 -46.60
N ASP A 16 -38.04 1.76 -45.73
CA ASP A 16 -36.93 2.73 -45.56
C ASP A 16 -35.86 2.32 -44.53
N GLU A 17 -36.09 1.26 -43.75
CA GLU A 17 -35.23 0.93 -42.61
C GLU A 17 -33.95 0.12 -42.98
N ILE A 18 -33.88 -0.45 -44.18
CA ILE A 18 -32.83 -1.44 -44.52
C ILE A 18 -31.51 -0.77 -45.00
N LYS A 19 -31.59 0.39 -45.68
CA LYS A 19 -30.40 1.09 -46.21
C LYS A 19 -29.56 1.76 -45.10
N SER A 20 -30.20 2.24 -44.04
CA SER A 20 -29.52 2.89 -42.90
C SER A 20 -28.74 1.91 -42.01
N LYS A 21 -29.16 0.63 -41.98
CA LYS A 21 -28.55 -0.43 -41.15
C LYS A 21 -27.16 -0.87 -41.66
N THR A 22 -26.92 -0.87 -42.97
CA THR A 22 -25.65 -1.34 -43.56
C THR A 22 -24.49 -0.35 -43.41
N VAL A 23 -24.76 0.96 -43.54
CA VAL A 23 -23.75 2.02 -43.34
C VAL A 23 -23.31 2.11 -41.87
N ARG A 24 -24.27 2.02 -40.94
CA ARG A 24 -23.99 1.96 -39.49
C ARG A 24 -23.15 0.74 -39.10
N ARG A 25 -23.37 -0.41 -39.77
CA ARG A 25 -22.61 -1.66 -39.51
C ARG A 25 -21.13 -1.54 -39.89
N LYS A 26 -20.79 -0.85 -40.99
CA LYS A 26 -19.40 -0.61 -41.40
C LYS A 26 -18.69 0.38 -40.46
N GLN A 27 -19.38 1.42 -40.01
CA GLN A 27 -18.82 2.39 -39.05
C GLN A 27 -18.60 1.78 -37.66
N ARG A 28 -19.52 0.92 -37.17
CA ARG A 28 -19.36 0.21 -35.88
C ARG A 28 -18.19 -0.77 -35.84
N LYS A 29 -17.92 -1.51 -36.94
CA LYS A 29 -16.76 -2.43 -37.01
C LYS A 29 -15.41 -1.70 -36.94
N LYS A 30 -15.30 -0.50 -37.52
CA LYS A 30 -14.06 0.29 -37.48
C LYS A 30 -13.76 0.85 -36.08
N LEU A 31 -14.80 1.22 -35.33
CA LEU A 31 -14.71 1.66 -33.93
C LEU A 31 -14.37 0.50 -32.98
N GLN A 32 -14.93 -0.70 -33.18
CA GLN A 32 -14.63 -1.87 -32.34
C GLN A 32 -13.16 -2.31 -32.44
N LYS A 33 -12.57 -2.30 -33.65
CA LYS A 33 -11.14 -2.66 -33.83
C LYS A 33 -10.17 -1.71 -33.13
N GLN A 34 -10.51 -0.43 -33.00
CA GLN A 34 -9.70 0.56 -32.29
C GLN A 34 -9.86 0.49 -30.75
N LEU A 35 -10.94 -0.14 -30.26
CA LEU A 35 -11.18 -0.34 -28.83
C LEU A 35 -10.48 -1.61 -28.30
N GLU A 36 -10.34 -2.65 -29.12
CA GLU A 36 -9.67 -3.91 -28.73
C GLU A 36 -8.14 -3.80 -28.64
N GLU A 37 -7.50 -2.84 -29.32
CA GLU A 37 -6.06 -2.61 -29.21
C GLU A 37 -5.64 -2.00 -27.86
N LYS A 38 -6.60 -1.42 -27.11
CA LYS A 38 -6.35 -0.74 -25.83
C LYS A 38 -6.61 -1.61 -24.59
N SER A 39 -7.06 -2.86 -24.75
CA SER A 39 -7.50 -3.70 -23.61
C SER A 39 -6.81 -5.06 -23.51
N LYS A 40 -5.54 -5.18 -23.94
CA LYS A 40 -4.77 -6.40 -23.64
C LYS A 40 -4.49 -6.45 -22.13
N PRO A 41 -4.87 -7.52 -21.41
CA PRO A 41 -4.60 -7.64 -19.98
C PRO A 41 -3.09 -7.74 -19.75
N THR A 42 -2.56 -6.92 -18.84
CA THR A 42 -1.17 -7.00 -18.38
C THR A 42 -1.01 -8.24 -17.52
N VAL A 43 -0.21 -9.20 -17.97
CA VAL A 43 0.09 -10.43 -17.21
C VAL A 43 1.22 -10.15 -16.23
N GLU A 44 1.00 -10.42 -14.94
CA GLU A 44 2.05 -10.41 -13.94
C GLU A 44 2.92 -11.67 -14.10
N THR A 45 4.14 -11.50 -14.57
CA THR A 45 5.09 -12.61 -14.71
C THR A 45 6.03 -12.67 -13.50
N ILE A 46 6.03 -13.79 -12.78
CA ILE A 46 7.07 -14.08 -11.78
C ILE A 46 8.31 -14.56 -12.53
N VAL A 47 9.39 -13.78 -12.50
CA VAL A 47 10.66 -14.12 -13.13
C VAL A 47 11.64 -14.62 -12.07
N PHE A 48 12.05 -15.89 -12.17
CA PHE A 48 13.08 -16.45 -11.30
C PHE A 48 14.46 -15.87 -11.66
N GLN A 49 15.15 -15.32 -10.67
CA GLN A 49 16.53 -14.83 -10.83
C GLN A 49 17.50 -15.83 -10.21
N ASP A 50 18.29 -16.50 -11.04
CA ASP A 50 19.34 -17.40 -10.58
C ASP A 50 20.32 -16.67 -9.64
N PRO A 51 20.53 -17.15 -8.40
CA PRO A 51 21.41 -16.48 -7.43
C PRO A 51 22.89 -16.54 -7.83
N LYS A 52 23.26 -17.44 -8.75
CA LYS A 52 24.64 -17.62 -9.25
C LYS A 52 24.99 -16.70 -10.43
N LYS A 53 24.01 -16.00 -11.02
CA LYS A 53 24.23 -15.15 -12.21
C LYS A 53 24.36 -13.68 -11.81
N LYS A 54 25.47 -13.04 -12.20
CA LYS A 54 25.71 -11.61 -11.96
C LYS A 54 24.76 -10.76 -12.81
N LYS A 55 24.01 -9.85 -12.17
CA LYS A 55 23.08 -8.93 -12.85
C LYS A 55 23.86 -7.94 -13.74
N LYS A 56 23.49 -7.83 -15.02
CA LYS A 56 23.87 -6.66 -15.85
C LYS A 56 23.16 -5.44 -15.26
N LYS A 57 23.91 -4.47 -14.75
CA LYS A 57 23.35 -3.22 -14.19
C LYS A 57 22.76 -2.40 -15.34
N LEU A 58 21.43 -2.42 -15.47
CA LEU A 58 20.71 -1.34 -16.12
C LEU A 58 20.57 -0.24 -15.06
N ASN A 59 21.21 0.89 -15.30
CA ASN A 59 21.21 2.04 -14.40
C ASN A 59 19.77 2.51 -14.17
N LYS A 60 19.18 2.11 -13.04
CA LYS A 60 18.00 2.70 -12.45
C LYS A 60 18.42 3.31 -11.13
N SER A 61 18.10 4.59 -11.00
CA SER A 61 18.32 5.44 -9.85
C SER A 61 17.57 4.88 -8.64
N ASP A 62 18.28 4.15 -7.80
CA ASP A 62 17.81 3.81 -6.46
C ASP A 62 18.84 4.36 -5.47
N THR A 63 18.32 5.19 -4.57
CA THR A 63 18.91 5.59 -3.28
C THR A 63 19.26 4.35 -2.45
N SER A 64 20.29 3.64 -2.89
CA SER A 64 21.16 2.91 -2.02
C SER A 64 22.16 3.96 -1.56
N SER A 65 22.01 4.44 -0.32
CA SER A 65 23.14 5.06 0.37
C SER A 65 24.22 3.98 0.41
N SER A 66 25.05 3.97 -0.61
CA SER A 66 26.34 3.33 -0.57
C SER A 66 27.01 3.89 0.67
N ILE A 67 27.01 3.12 1.76
CA ILE A 67 28.03 3.24 2.78
C ILE A 67 29.29 2.74 2.09
N SER A 68 29.78 3.57 1.18
CA SER A 68 31.11 3.48 0.63
C SER A 68 32.01 3.56 1.84
N GLN A 69 32.82 2.53 2.01
CA GLN A 69 33.92 2.48 2.95
C GLN A 69 34.95 3.54 2.53
N GLN A 70 34.62 4.81 2.71
CA GLN A 70 35.60 5.88 2.71
C GLN A 70 36.17 5.91 4.12
N LYS A 71 37.21 5.09 4.32
CA LYS A 71 38.11 5.21 5.47
C LYS A 71 38.98 6.45 5.24
N GLU A 72 38.40 7.63 5.32
CA GLU A 72 39.16 8.87 5.18
C GLU A 72 38.84 9.77 6.37
N ASN A 73 39.76 9.78 7.34
CA ASN A 73 39.90 10.78 8.41
C ASN A 73 38.60 11.24 9.10
N VAL A 74 37.82 10.29 9.64
CA VAL A 74 36.66 10.64 10.45
C VAL A 74 37.13 10.86 11.87
N GLU A 75 37.37 12.13 12.21
CA GLU A 75 37.29 12.65 13.57
C GLU A 75 36.13 11.96 14.32
N PHE A 76 36.33 11.52 15.57
CA PHE A 76 35.35 10.71 16.29
C PHE A 76 34.01 11.45 16.45
N ASP A 77 33.08 11.17 15.55
CA ASP A 77 31.74 11.75 15.57
C ASP A 77 30.92 11.09 16.69
N LEU A 78 30.64 11.89 17.72
CA LEU A 78 29.88 11.48 18.90
C LEU A 78 28.47 11.03 18.55
N GLU A 79 27.83 11.62 17.54
CA GLU A 79 26.46 11.26 17.14
C GLU A 79 26.41 9.84 16.56
N LYS A 80 27.36 9.55 15.67
CA LYS A 80 27.52 8.22 15.09
C LYS A 80 27.89 7.19 16.15
N ALA A 81 28.81 7.53 17.04
CA ALA A 81 29.18 6.65 18.16
C ALA A 81 27.99 6.35 19.07
N ARG A 82 27.18 7.37 19.41
CA ARG A 82 25.95 7.21 20.21
C ARG A 82 24.96 6.27 19.53
N PHE A 83 24.74 6.43 18.22
CA PHE A 83 23.87 5.55 17.44
C PHE A 83 24.37 4.11 17.44
N ASP A 84 25.67 3.91 17.20
CA ASP A 84 26.27 2.58 17.18
C ASP A 84 26.18 1.89 18.55
N VAL A 85 26.43 2.63 19.64
CA VAL A 85 26.24 2.11 21.01
C VAL A 85 24.80 1.65 21.23
N HIS A 86 23.80 2.44 20.86
CA HIS A 86 22.39 2.03 20.96
C HIS A 86 22.09 0.78 20.13
N LYS A 87 22.54 0.76 18.88
CA LYS A 87 22.33 -0.37 17.95
C LYS A 87 22.97 -1.66 18.47
N PHE A 88 24.20 -1.57 18.99
CA PHE A 88 24.91 -2.71 19.58
C PHE A 88 24.29 -3.15 20.91
N GLY A 89 23.83 -2.22 21.73
CA GLY A 89 23.12 -2.52 22.98
C GLY A 89 21.84 -3.33 22.73
N ILE A 90 21.05 -2.95 21.73
CA ILE A 90 19.81 -3.67 21.36
C ILE A 90 20.11 -5.10 20.90
N LYS A 91 21.20 -5.32 20.16
CA LYS A 91 21.59 -6.65 19.68
C LYS A 91 21.83 -7.66 20.82
N GLY A 92 22.16 -7.19 22.02
CA GLY A 92 22.38 -8.03 23.20
C GLY A 92 21.11 -8.37 24.00
N PHE A 93 19.94 -7.84 23.65
CA PHE A 93 18.70 -8.12 24.38
C PHE A 93 18.09 -9.48 24.03
N GLU A 94 17.40 -10.06 25.02
CA GLU A 94 16.53 -11.23 24.81
C GLU A 94 15.40 -10.91 23.83
N LYS A 95 14.89 -11.95 23.14
CA LYS A 95 13.89 -11.82 22.06
C LYS A 95 12.63 -11.03 22.47
N SER A 96 12.21 -11.13 23.74
CA SER A 96 11.05 -10.42 24.27
C SER A 96 11.23 -8.90 24.29
N LYS A 97 12.43 -8.43 24.69
CA LYS A 97 12.76 -7.00 24.83
C LYS A 97 13.40 -6.42 23.56
N TYR A 98 13.91 -7.28 22.69
CA TYR A 98 14.57 -6.90 21.44
C TYR A 98 13.67 -6.05 20.54
N GLU A 99 12.42 -6.49 20.32
CA GLU A 99 11.49 -5.79 19.44
C GLU A 99 11.09 -4.42 20.01
N ASP A 100 10.78 -4.35 21.31
CA ASP A 100 10.44 -3.09 21.98
C ASP A 100 11.60 -2.09 21.89
N ALA A 101 12.83 -2.54 22.15
CA ALA A 101 14.01 -1.68 22.08
C ALA A 101 14.37 -1.24 20.65
N ARG A 102 14.06 -2.08 19.65
CA ARG A 102 14.20 -1.72 18.25
C ARG A 102 13.18 -0.66 17.83
N VAL A 103 11.93 -0.79 18.30
CA VAL A 103 10.87 0.19 18.06
C VAL A 103 11.23 1.52 18.71
N THR A 104 11.75 1.54 19.93
CA THR A 104 12.17 2.79 20.59
C THR A 104 13.32 3.47 19.83
N LEU A 105 14.31 2.71 19.35
CA LEU A 105 15.36 3.25 18.48
C LEU A 105 14.77 3.85 17.21
N ALA A 106 13.87 3.14 16.52
CA ALA A 106 13.23 3.66 15.32
C ALA A 106 12.49 4.97 15.60
N VAL A 107 11.74 5.05 16.70
CA VAL A 107 11.04 6.28 17.10
C VAL A 107 12.01 7.42 17.40
N SER A 108 13.14 7.15 18.08
CA SER A 108 14.17 8.17 18.34
C SER A 108 14.83 8.71 17.07
N LEU A 109 14.91 7.88 16.01
CA LEU A 109 15.36 8.29 14.67
C LEU A 109 14.27 9.04 13.88
N GLY A 110 13.11 9.28 14.48
CA GLY A 110 12.00 9.99 13.85
C GLY A 110 10.96 9.10 13.18
N ALA A 111 11.00 7.77 13.36
CA ALA A 111 9.92 6.91 12.89
C ALA A 111 8.63 7.19 13.66
N LYS A 112 7.48 7.02 12.98
CA LYS A 112 6.18 7.19 13.59
C LYS A 112 5.95 6.12 14.68
N PRO A 113 5.56 6.50 15.92
CA PRO A 113 5.31 5.53 16.98
C PRO A 113 4.15 4.58 16.62
N PRO A 114 4.17 3.34 17.15
CA PRO A 114 3.11 2.38 16.91
C PRO A 114 1.78 2.87 17.47
N LYS A 115 0.68 2.45 16.84
CA LYS A 115 -0.67 2.80 17.30
C LYS A 115 -0.94 2.18 18.67
N ARG A 116 -1.56 2.96 19.56
CA ARG A 116 -1.99 2.47 20.88
C ARG A 116 -3.07 1.40 20.70
N LYS A 117 -3.12 0.45 21.64
CA LYS A 117 -4.19 -0.56 21.70
C LYS A 117 -5.54 0.13 21.89
N PHE A 118 -6.58 -0.39 21.26
CA PHE A 118 -7.95 0.05 21.50
C PHE A 118 -8.40 -0.50 22.86
N ILE A 119 -8.86 0.39 23.74
CA ILE A 119 -9.26 0.07 25.12
C ILE A 119 -10.59 0.77 25.37
N ASN A 120 -11.48 0.15 26.16
CA ASN A 120 -12.74 0.77 26.54
C ASN A 120 -12.50 2.06 27.33
N TYR A 121 -13.32 3.09 27.09
CA TYR A 121 -13.17 4.39 27.73
C TYR A 121 -13.26 4.32 29.27
N ARG A 122 -14.14 3.48 29.82
CA ARG A 122 -14.30 3.32 31.28
C ARG A 122 -13.03 2.75 31.91
N GLU A 123 -12.49 1.68 31.31
CA GLU A 123 -11.23 1.05 31.75
C GLU A 123 -10.05 2.02 31.65
N LEU A 124 -9.99 2.82 30.58
CA LEU A 124 -8.92 3.81 30.40
C LEU A 124 -8.94 4.88 31.52
N ILE A 125 -10.11 5.34 31.94
CA ILE A 125 -10.24 6.28 33.06
C ILE A 125 -9.75 5.64 34.35
N GLU A 126 -10.18 4.42 34.64
CA GLU A 126 -9.78 3.70 35.86
C GLU A 126 -8.26 3.49 35.90
N GLN A 127 -7.66 3.06 34.79
CA GLN A 127 -6.20 2.91 34.69
C GLN A 127 -5.47 4.23 34.94
N ASN A 128 -5.96 5.35 34.38
CA ASN A 128 -5.33 6.66 34.58
C ASN A 128 -5.49 7.15 36.03
N ARG A 129 -6.64 6.91 36.66
CA ARG A 129 -6.84 7.23 38.09
C ARG A 129 -5.90 6.41 38.98
N ALA A 130 -5.78 5.11 38.72
CA ALA A 130 -4.88 4.24 39.48
C ALA A 130 -3.41 4.63 39.32
N LYS A 131 -2.96 5.00 38.11
CA LYS A 131 -1.59 5.49 37.88
C LYS A 131 -1.29 6.76 38.68
N ARG A 132 -2.20 7.74 38.63
CA ARG A 132 -2.06 9.00 39.39
C ARG A 132 -2.06 8.79 40.90
N ALA A 133 -2.79 7.80 41.40
CA ALA A 133 -2.77 7.47 42.83
C ALA A 133 -1.42 6.88 43.24
N LYS A 134 -0.89 5.95 42.44
CA LYS A 134 0.44 5.34 42.69
C LYS A 134 1.58 6.36 42.62
N GLU A 135 1.55 7.26 41.65
CA GLU A 135 2.55 8.34 41.54
C GLU A 135 2.57 9.22 42.79
N LYS A 136 1.40 9.51 43.39
CA LYS A 136 1.32 10.28 44.64
C LYS A 136 1.84 9.51 45.85
N GLU A 137 1.51 8.22 45.95
CA GLU A 137 2.01 7.35 47.02
C GLU A 137 3.54 7.16 46.94
N GLU A 138 4.11 7.16 45.73
CA GLU A 138 5.57 7.11 45.52
C GLU A 138 6.26 8.45 45.81
N GLU A 139 5.59 9.59 45.64
CA GLU A 139 6.13 10.92 46.00
C GLU A 139 6.05 11.21 47.51
N GLU A 140 5.13 10.57 48.23
CA GLU A 140 4.96 10.73 49.69
C GLU A 140 5.86 9.81 50.53
N ASN A 141 6.57 8.86 49.90
CA ASN A 141 7.52 7.92 50.52
C ASN A 141 8.99 8.33 50.29
#